data_AF-A0A1U8K6W5-F1
#
_entry.id   AF-A0A1U8K6W5-F1
#
_cell.length_a   1.000
_cell.length_b   1.000
_cell.length_c   1.000
_cell.angle_alpha   90.00
_cell.angle_beta   90.00
_cell.angle_gamma   90.00
#
_symmetry.space_group_name_H-M   'P 1'
#
loop_
_entity.id
_entity.type
_entity.pdbx_description
1 polymer ?
#
loop_
_entity_poly.entity_id
_entity_poly.type
_entity_poly.pdbx_seq_one_letter_code
_entity_poly.pdbx_strand_id
1 'polypeptide(L)'
;MRKGMEDEHLGNRGFHSTGVKRMGGGHGHDEPYYLHAKHMYNLDRMKNQKLTMSLGVLTAFSIGVFVPIYAVIFQQKKTASG
;
A
#
# COMPACT_ATOMS: atom_id res chain seq x y z
N MET A 1 -9.88 -50.55 -19.17
CA MET A 1 -10.07 -49.91 -17.85
C MET A 1 -9.57 -48.47 -17.95
N ARG A 2 -10.48 -47.50 -18.13
CA ARG A 2 -10.15 -46.07 -18.29
C ARG A 2 -10.69 -45.37 -17.04
N LYS A 3 -9.81 -45.03 -16.11
CA LYS A 3 -10.16 -44.32 -14.87
C LYS A 3 -10.41 -42.85 -15.23
N GLY A 4 -11.47 -42.30 -14.65
CA GLY A 4 -11.83 -40.90 -14.78
C GLY A 4 -10.69 -39.99 -14.37
N MET A 5 -10.66 -38.82 -15.01
CA MET A 5 -9.99 -37.66 -14.45
C MET A 5 -10.94 -36.48 -14.63
N GLU A 6 -11.80 -36.35 -13.62
CA GLU A 6 -12.21 -35.11 -13.01
C GLU A 6 -12.01 -33.82 -13.82
N ASP A 7 -13.16 -33.26 -14.17
CA ASP A 7 -13.48 -31.84 -14.22
C ASP A 7 -12.58 -30.95 -13.35
N GLU A 8 -11.79 -30.09 -13.98
CA GLU A 8 -11.56 -28.73 -13.50
C GLU A 8 -10.97 -27.89 -14.64
N HIS A 9 -11.80 -27.14 -15.37
CA HIS A 9 -11.30 -25.95 -16.06
C HIS A 9 -11.10 -24.88 -14.99
N LEU A 10 -10.05 -25.07 -14.18
CA LEU A 10 -9.47 -24.06 -13.31
C LEU A 10 -9.21 -22.85 -14.20
N GLY A 11 -10.08 -21.85 -14.08
CA GLY A 11 -9.92 -20.58 -14.75
C GLY A 11 -8.49 -20.14 -14.54
N ASN A 12 -7.78 -19.91 -15.65
CA ASN A 12 -6.39 -19.49 -15.67
C ASN A 12 -6.27 -18.13 -15.00
N ARG A 13 -6.21 -18.10 -13.66
CA ARG A 13 -5.94 -16.93 -12.84
C ARG A 13 -4.42 -16.74 -12.75
N GLY A 14 -3.77 -16.74 -13.90
CA GLY A 14 -2.44 -16.20 -14.03
C GLY A 14 -2.57 -14.69 -14.16
N PHE A 15 -2.38 -13.96 -13.06
CA PHE A 15 -2.07 -12.53 -13.16
C PHE A 15 -0.71 -12.41 -13.87
N HIS A 16 -0.74 -12.31 -15.19
CA HIS A 16 0.44 -12.01 -15.98
C HIS A 16 0.76 -10.51 -15.83
N SER A 17 1.39 -10.15 -14.72
CA SER A 17 2.03 -8.85 -14.54
C SER A 17 3.55 -9.03 -14.61
N THR A 18 4.06 -9.40 -15.78
CA THR A 18 5.48 -9.23 -16.12
C THR A 18 5.69 -7.84 -16.72
N GLY A 19 5.18 -6.83 -16.01
CA GLY A 19 5.46 -5.43 -16.27
C GLY A 19 6.34 -4.90 -15.16
N VAL A 20 7.54 -5.44 -14.98
CA VAL A 20 8.58 -4.68 -14.25
C VAL A 20 8.72 -3.38 -15.03
N LYS A 21 8.17 -2.29 -14.48
CA LYS A 21 8.49 -0.93 -14.92
C LYS A 21 10.01 -0.85 -14.85
N ARG A 22 10.65 -0.86 -16.03
CA ARG A 22 12.09 -0.59 -16.18
C ARG A 22 12.32 0.83 -15.71
N MET A 23 12.54 0.98 -14.42
CA MET A 23 12.95 2.23 -13.78
C MET A 23 14.46 2.11 -13.65
N GLY A 24 15.17 2.46 -14.73
CA GLY A 24 16.60 2.26 -14.84
C GLY A 24 17.03 2.24 -16.29
N GLY A 25 16.91 3.40 -16.95
CA GLY A 25 17.43 3.62 -18.29
C GLY A 25 18.92 3.91 -18.23
N GLY A 26 19.69 3.14 -19.02
CA GLY A 26 20.85 3.54 -19.81
C GLY A 26 21.89 4.52 -19.24
N HIS A 27 23.06 3.97 -18.90
CA HIS A 27 24.41 4.52 -19.05
C HIS A 27 24.54 5.99 -19.54
N GLY A 28 24.51 6.92 -18.60
CA GLY A 28 25.23 8.20 -18.61
C GLY A 28 25.88 8.37 -17.23
N HIS A 29 26.80 9.30 -17.07
CA HIS A 29 27.41 9.64 -15.77
C HIS A 29 26.36 10.29 -14.82
N ASP A 30 25.36 9.51 -14.40
CA ASP A 30 24.08 9.99 -13.83
C ASP A 30 23.91 9.54 -12.39
N GLU A 31 24.50 10.31 -11.47
CA GLU A 31 24.21 10.16 -10.05
C GLU A 31 22.73 10.51 -9.81
N PRO A 32 21.95 9.67 -9.11
CA PRO A 32 20.52 9.90 -8.98
C PRO A 32 20.28 11.27 -8.35
N TYR A 33 19.42 12.11 -8.94
CA TYR A 33 19.06 13.45 -8.43
C TYR A 33 18.69 13.46 -6.94
N TYR A 34 18.29 12.31 -6.39
CA TYR A 34 17.98 12.10 -4.98
C TYR A 34 19.22 12.01 -4.06
N LEU A 35 20.40 11.70 -4.60
CA LEU A 35 21.66 11.54 -3.84
C LEU A 35 22.33 12.87 -3.52
N HIS A 36 22.20 13.87 -4.42
CA HIS A 36 22.76 15.23 -4.26
C HIS A 36 21.69 16.32 -4.16
N ALA A 37 20.43 15.96 -3.85
CA ALA A 37 19.38 16.96 -3.66
C ALA A 37 19.71 17.83 -2.44
N LYS A 38 19.74 19.17 -2.63
CA LYS A 38 19.95 20.13 -1.54
C LYS A 38 18.90 20.03 -0.43
N HIS A 39 17.70 19.53 -0.75
CA HIS A 39 16.61 19.31 0.18
C HIS A 39 16.25 17.82 0.21
N MET A 40 16.24 17.24 1.42
CA MET A 40 16.00 15.81 1.66
C MET A 40 14.60 15.35 1.24
N TYR A 41 13.61 16.26 1.26
CA TYR A 41 12.26 16.01 0.79
C TYR A 41 11.93 16.93 -0.38
N ASN A 42 11.57 16.33 -1.51
CA ASN A 42 11.08 17.08 -2.67
C ASN A 42 9.55 17.08 -2.72
N LEU A 43 8.95 17.76 -1.73
CA LEU A 43 7.51 17.79 -1.52
C LEU A 43 6.77 18.52 -2.67
N ASP A 44 7.36 19.58 -3.21
CA ASP A 44 6.74 20.41 -4.25
C ASP A 44 6.66 19.74 -5.62
N ARG A 45 7.45 18.67 -5.83
CA ARG A 45 7.38 17.85 -7.05
C ARG A 45 6.42 16.67 -6.90
N MET A 46 5.74 16.53 -5.77
CA MET A 46 4.76 15.48 -5.55
C MET A 46 3.46 15.79 -6.32
N LYS A 47 3.04 14.89 -7.21
CA LYS A 47 1.77 15.04 -7.93
C LYS A 47 0.61 15.04 -6.92
N ASN A 48 -0.30 16.01 -7.04
CA ASN A 48 -1.42 16.20 -6.12
C ASN A 48 -1.01 16.40 -4.64
N GLN A 49 0.12 17.08 -4.39
CA GLN A 49 0.71 17.29 -3.06
C GLN A 49 -0.30 17.63 -1.97
N LYS A 50 -1.17 18.62 -2.20
CA LYS A 50 -2.18 19.05 -1.22
C LYS A 50 -3.17 17.95 -0.87
N LEU A 51 -3.63 17.18 -1.86
CA LEU A 51 -4.56 16.09 -1.68
C LEU A 51 -3.90 14.92 -0.93
N THR A 52 -2.68 14.55 -1.32
CA THR A 52 -1.95 13.46 -0.65
C THR A 52 -1.62 13.80 0.80
N MET A 53 -1.23 15.04 1.07
CA MET A 53 -0.94 15.49 2.44
C MET A 53 -2.21 15.57 3.29
N SER A 54 -3.31 16.11 2.76
CA SER A 54 -4.57 16.17 3.52
C SER A 54 -5.13 14.78 3.80
N LEU A 55 -5.08 13.87 2.83
CA LEU A 55 -5.45 12.47 3.04
C LEU A 55 -4.54 11.78 4.06
N GLY A 56 -3.23 12.00 3.97
CA GLY A 56 -2.26 11.45 4.92
C GLY A 56 -2.55 11.89 6.36
N VAL A 57 -2.79 13.19 6.57
CA VAL A 57 -3.14 13.74 7.89
C VAL A 57 -4.48 13.19 8.37
N LEU A 58 -5.50 13.16 7.51
CA LEU A 58 -6.82 12.66 7.87
C LEU A 58 -6.78 11.17 8.26
N THR A 59 -6.04 10.35 7.52
CA THR A 59 -5.87 8.93 7.83
C THR A 59 -5.16 8.72 9.16
N ALA A 60 -4.04 9.42 9.38
CA ALA A 60 -3.29 9.31 10.64
C ALA A 60 -4.14 9.74 11.84
N PHE A 61 -4.85 10.86 11.72
CA PHE A 61 -5.75 11.34 12.76
C PHE A 61 -6.90 10.36 13.04
N SER A 62 -7.53 9.84 11.97
CA SER A 62 -8.63 8.89 12.07
C SER A 62 -8.22 7.64 12.85
N ILE A 63 -7.03 7.08 12.55
CA ILE A 63 -6.50 5.92 13.29
C ILE A 63 -6.22 6.29 14.75
N GLY A 64 -5.62 7.46 15.00
CA GLY A 64 -5.30 7.93 16.35
C GLY A 64 -6.52 8.06 17.26
N VAL A 65 -7.68 8.43 16.72
CA VAL A 65 -8.94 8.52 17.48
C VAL A 65 -9.70 7.19 17.51
N PHE A 66 -9.70 6.44 16.41
CA PHE A 66 -10.49 5.22 16.28
C PHE A 66 -10.01 4.10 17.21
N VAL A 67 -8.69 3.87 17.28
CA VAL A 67 -8.09 2.78 18.09
C VAL A 67 -8.48 2.85 19.57
N PRO A 68 -8.32 3.98 20.29
CA PRO A 68 -8.67 4.04 21.71
C PRO A 68 -10.18 3.89 21.96
N ILE A 69 -11.05 4.43 21.10
CA ILE A 69 -12.51 4.26 21.23
C ILE A 69 -12.87 2.78 21.10
N TYR A 70 -12.32 2.11 20.08
CA TYR A 70 -12.56 0.69 19.88
C TYR A 70 -12.07 -0.14 21.07
N ALA A 71 -10.90 0.19 21.63
CA ALA A 71 -10.36 -0.48 22.80
C ALA A 71 -11.28 -0.33 24.03
N VAL A 72 -11.87 0.84 24.26
CA VAL A 72 -12.84 1.06 25.34
C VAL A 72 -14.11 0.22 25.12
N ILE A 73 -14.68 0.25 23.92
CA ILE A 73 -15.88 -0.54 23.58
C ILE A 73 -15.60 -2.04 23.78
N PHE A 74 -14.44 -2.51 23.31
CA PHE A 74 -14.04 -3.90 23.47
C PHE A 74 -13.89 -4.31 24.93
N GLN A 75 -13.32 -3.44 25.77
CA GLN A 75 -13.22 -3.68 27.21
C GLN A 75 -14.58 -3.68 27.90
N GLN A 76 -15.44 -2.70 27.62
CA GLN A 76 -16.80 -2.65 28.17
C GLN A 76 -17.61 -3.90 27.81
N LYS A 77 -17.50 -4.40 26.57
CA LYS A 77 -18.16 -5.64 26.14
C LYS A 77 -17.70 -6.88 26.92
N LYS A 78 -16.43 -6.92 27.35
CA LYS A 78 -15.91 -8.01 28.19
C LYS A 78 -16.37 -7.90 29.65
N THR A 79 -16.44 -6.68 30.19
CA THR A 79 -16.89 -6.44 31.56
C THR A 79 -18.40 -6.63 31.72
N ALA A 80 -19.19 -6.28 30.71
CA ALA A 80 -20.65 -6.43 30.74
C ALA A 80 -21.16 -7.86 30.53
N SER A 81 -20.29 -8.78 30.08
CA SER A 81 -20.63 -10.20 29.89
C SER A 81 -20.32 -11.09 31.10
N GLY A 82 -19.79 -10.52 32.19
CA GLY A 82 -19.61 -11.19 33.48
C GLY A 82 -20.78 -10.89 34.41
#